data_AF-A0A3N7EN40-F1
#
_entry.id   AF-A0A3N7EN40-F1
#
_cell.length_a   1.000
_cell.length_b   1.000
_cell.length_c   1.000
_cell.angle_alpha   90.00
_cell.angle_beta   90.00
_cell.angle_gamma   90.00
#
_symmetry.space_group_name_H-M   'P 1'
#
loop_
_entity.id
_entity.type
_entity.pdbx_description
1 polymer ?
#
loop_
_entity_poly.entity_id
_entity_poly.type
_entity_poly.pdbx_seq_one_letter_code
_entity_poly.pdbx_strand_id
1 'polypeptide(L)'
;MTQFFTIATTNYLPYAVSLLDSVKQYHPEFELSVCLTDYLDQDTIAKNPLMSKYPMVQLHEIAAEEFDLITKIYSPMELANSAKILFAEYFLNKKEVEQVIFCDSDILFFNRLPESVIQNHDLIYTPHFTSAPDLDMKRQELEVLNAGMFNGGFFKLKKSEEATKFIKWFRPRCVPSCISDRCNGYYYDQLWINFVPLYFKDAHIERDQGMNMAYWNLHERVISEKDNQFIVNEATPLSFFHFSGWDYNDPSVISKWSLFNPGTRPDIAPLLARYHEALQKNEYEAYIKLPNYYTARNDSQKKSFFKKLKQKLFKKKH
;
A
#
# COMPACT_ATOMS: atom_id res chain seq x y z
N MET A 1 -1.03 20.03 6.39
CA MET A 1 0.10 19.23 5.86
C MET A 1 -0.38 17.92 5.23
N THR A 2 0.37 17.38 4.27
CA THR A 2 0.13 16.05 3.69
C THR A 2 0.94 15.00 4.44
N GLN A 3 0.27 13.99 5.00
CA GLN A 3 0.91 12.81 5.54
C GLN A 3 0.90 11.70 4.49
N PHE A 4 2.07 11.31 4.01
CA PHE A 4 2.23 10.10 3.22
C PHE A 4 2.62 8.94 4.15
N PHE A 5 1.99 7.78 3.98
CA PHE A 5 2.32 6.61 4.77
C PHE A 5 2.21 5.33 3.96
N THR A 6 2.91 4.30 4.43
CA THR A 6 2.82 2.94 3.92
C THR A 6 2.72 1.97 5.09
N ILE A 7 2.29 0.74 4.84
CA ILE A 7 2.17 -0.31 5.86
C ILE A 7 3.13 -1.44 5.56
N ALA A 8 3.82 -1.91 6.59
CA ALA A 8 4.70 -3.05 6.48
C ALA A 8 4.72 -3.88 7.77
N THR A 9 5.17 -5.12 7.62
CA THR A 9 5.70 -5.95 8.71
C THR A 9 7.22 -5.79 8.77
N THR A 10 7.88 -6.31 9.82
CA THR A 10 9.34 -6.15 9.98
C THR A 10 10.13 -6.66 8.76
N ASN A 11 9.72 -7.79 8.19
CA ASN A 11 10.35 -8.35 6.99
C ASN A 11 10.05 -7.59 5.69
N TYR A 12 9.09 -6.66 5.71
CA TYR A 12 8.75 -5.79 4.59
C TYR A 12 9.33 -4.37 4.73
N LEU A 13 10.14 -4.09 5.75
CA LEU A 13 10.76 -2.78 5.94
C LEU A 13 11.62 -2.30 4.75
N PRO A 14 12.41 -3.16 4.07
CA PRO A 14 13.15 -2.74 2.87
C PRO A 14 12.25 -2.19 1.76
N TYR A 15 11.07 -2.79 1.58
CA TYR A 15 10.07 -2.33 0.63
C TYR A 15 9.52 -0.96 1.02
N ALA A 16 9.03 -0.85 2.27
CA ALA A 16 8.47 0.40 2.79
C ALA A 16 9.49 1.55 2.74
N VAL A 17 10.73 1.30 3.12
CA VAL A 17 11.80 2.31 3.07
C VAL A 17 12.15 2.69 1.64
N SER A 18 12.17 1.74 0.70
CA SER A 18 12.42 2.02 -0.72
C SER A 18 11.34 2.91 -1.32
N LEU A 19 10.07 2.63 -1.00
CA LEU A 19 8.95 3.50 -1.35
C LEU A 19 9.17 4.90 -0.78
N LEU A 20 9.38 5.04 0.54
CA LEU A 20 9.50 6.36 1.18
C LEU A 20 10.73 7.14 0.71
N ASP A 21 11.86 6.47 0.40
CA ASP A 21 13.03 7.10 -0.22
C ASP A 21 12.68 7.72 -1.57
N SER A 22 11.99 6.97 -2.42
CA SER A 22 11.56 7.45 -3.74
C SER A 22 10.54 8.58 -3.61
N VAL A 23 9.59 8.49 -2.68
CA VAL A 23 8.62 9.56 -2.41
C VAL A 23 9.33 10.81 -1.90
N LYS A 24 10.29 10.70 -0.99
CA LYS A 24 11.05 11.85 -0.47
C LYS A 24 11.82 12.59 -1.56
N GLN A 25 12.31 11.88 -2.57
CA GLN A 25 12.99 12.47 -3.72
C GLN A 25 12.04 13.36 -4.53
N TYR A 26 10.81 12.91 -4.78
CA TYR A 26 9.85 13.65 -5.61
C TYR A 26 8.95 14.59 -4.82
N HIS A 27 8.68 14.31 -3.55
CA HIS A 27 7.83 15.07 -2.64
C HIS A 27 8.52 15.34 -1.30
N PRO A 28 9.59 16.15 -1.27
CA PRO A 28 10.26 16.54 -0.03
C PRO A 28 9.36 17.31 0.94
N GLU A 29 8.23 17.83 0.47
CA GLU A 29 7.23 18.54 1.26
C GLU A 29 6.27 17.64 2.06
N PHE A 30 6.27 16.32 1.83
CA PHE A 30 5.39 15.39 2.54
C PHE A 30 6.01 14.93 3.86
N GLU A 31 5.17 14.81 4.88
CA GLU A 31 5.51 14.06 6.09
C GLU A 31 5.41 12.57 5.79
N LEU A 32 6.45 11.80 6.11
CA LEU A 32 6.57 10.40 5.74
C LEU A 32 6.52 9.51 6.97
N SER A 33 5.80 8.39 6.91
CA SER A 33 5.75 7.44 8.02
C SER A 33 5.60 5.99 7.57
N VAL A 34 6.26 5.09 8.31
CA VAL A 34 6.03 3.65 8.22
C VAL A 34 5.00 3.25 9.27
N CYS A 35 3.92 2.61 8.85
CA CYS A 35 2.92 2.06 9.74
C CYS A 35 3.17 0.55 9.91
N LEU A 36 3.48 0.11 11.13
CA LEU A 36 3.92 -1.24 11.39
C LEU A 36 2.75 -2.12 11.86
N THR A 37 2.42 -3.18 11.12
CA THR A 37 1.50 -4.26 11.54
C THR A 37 2.27 -5.42 12.15
N ASP A 38 3.19 -5.05 13.03
CA ASP A 38 4.12 -5.92 13.74
C ASP A 38 4.49 -5.26 15.08
N TYR A 39 5.42 -5.85 15.83
CA TYR A 39 5.94 -5.25 17.05
C TYR A 39 7.47 -5.19 17.05
N LEU A 40 7.99 -3.98 17.28
CA LEU A 40 9.39 -3.71 17.58
C LEU A 40 9.47 -2.86 18.83
N ASP A 41 10.35 -3.20 19.77
CA ASP A 41 10.63 -2.32 20.91
C ASP A 41 11.48 -1.11 20.48
N GLN A 42 11.43 -0.05 21.28
CA GLN A 42 12.08 1.23 20.96
C GLN A 42 13.61 1.11 20.90
N ASP A 43 14.23 0.24 21.69
CA ASP A 43 15.70 0.05 21.65
C ASP A 43 16.12 -0.63 20.35
N THR A 44 15.33 -1.60 19.87
CA THR A 44 15.53 -2.27 18.58
C THR A 44 15.43 -1.27 17.43
N ILE A 45 14.41 -0.41 17.44
CA ILE A 45 14.24 0.65 16.42
C ILE A 45 15.42 1.62 16.45
N ALA A 46 15.77 2.15 17.63
CA ALA A 46 16.81 3.18 17.77
C ALA A 46 18.22 2.71 17.36
N LYS A 47 18.52 1.41 17.51
CA LYS A 47 19.83 0.84 17.15
C LYS A 47 19.94 0.39 15.70
N ASN A 48 18.83 0.35 14.97
CA ASN A 48 18.80 -0.14 13.60
C ASN A 48 18.61 1.03 12.61
N PRO A 49 19.56 1.30 11.70
CA PRO A 49 19.48 2.43 10.77
C PRO A 49 18.27 2.40 9.85
N LEU A 50 17.84 1.22 9.36
CA LEU A 50 16.70 1.11 8.47
C LEU A 50 15.38 1.37 9.22
N MET A 51 15.24 0.78 10.42
CA MET A 51 14.04 0.92 11.26
C MET A 51 13.85 2.34 11.78
N SER A 52 14.93 3.09 12.02
CA SER A 52 14.90 4.47 12.53
C SER A 52 14.91 5.54 11.43
N LYS A 53 15.00 5.15 10.14
CA LYS A 53 15.15 6.09 9.02
C LYS A 53 13.94 7.01 8.82
N TYR A 54 12.75 6.50 9.11
CA TYR A 54 11.48 7.24 9.03
C TYR A 54 10.69 7.09 10.33
N PRO A 55 9.86 8.08 10.71
CA PRO A 55 8.92 7.93 11.80
C PRO A 55 8.08 6.66 11.65
N MET A 56 7.96 5.89 12.73
CA MET A 56 7.22 4.63 12.76
C MET A 56 6.03 4.75 13.71
N VAL A 57 4.85 4.34 13.23
CA VAL A 57 3.64 4.20 14.04
C VAL A 57 3.23 2.74 14.04
N GLN A 58 3.19 2.11 15.20
CA GLN A 58 2.84 0.70 15.33
C GLN A 58 1.34 0.52 15.58
N LEU A 59 0.77 -0.56 15.07
CA LEU A 59 -0.67 -0.83 15.15
C LEU A 59 -1.22 -0.86 16.59
N HIS A 60 -0.39 -1.23 17.57
CA HIS A 60 -0.83 -1.23 18.97
C HIS A 60 -0.92 0.18 19.58
N GLU A 61 -0.27 1.18 18.99
CA GLU A 61 -0.25 2.57 19.46
C GLU A 61 -1.53 3.32 19.07
N ILE A 62 -2.18 2.93 17.97
CA ILE A 62 -3.45 3.54 17.54
C ILE A 62 -4.64 3.13 18.40
N ALA A 63 -4.49 2.11 19.26
CA ALA A 63 -5.52 1.64 20.19
C ALA A 63 -6.89 1.37 19.53
N ALA A 64 -6.89 0.81 18.32
CA ALA A 64 -8.11 0.48 17.59
C ALA A 64 -8.94 -0.59 18.33
N GLU A 65 -10.27 -0.44 18.33
CA GLU A 65 -11.18 -1.39 18.98
C GLU A 65 -11.08 -2.79 18.35
N GLU A 66 -10.79 -2.84 17.05
CA GLU A 66 -10.65 -4.06 16.26
C GLU A 66 -9.30 -4.76 16.46
N PHE A 67 -8.35 -4.15 17.20
CA PHE A 67 -6.98 -4.64 17.34
C PHE A 67 -6.91 -6.12 17.72
N ASP A 68 -7.67 -6.53 18.73
CA ASP A 68 -7.69 -7.92 19.20
C ASP A 68 -8.27 -8.88 18.17
N LEU A 69 -9.27 -8.45 17.40
CA LEU A 69 -9.88 -9.25 16.36
C LEU A 69 -8.86 -9.51 15.25
N ILE A 70 -8.35 -8.42 14.66
CA ILE A 70 -7.53 -8.48 13.45
C ILE A 70 -6.16 -9.13 13.72
N THR A 71 -5.52 -8.87 14.87
CA THR A 71 -4.22 -9.50 15.19
C THR A 71 -4.31 -10.98 15.53
N LYS A 72 -5.51 -11.47 15.87
CA LYS A 72 -5.73 -12.88 16.23
C LYS A 72 -6.05 -13.75 15.02
N ILE A 73 -6.84 -13.25 14.07
CA ILE A 73 -7.41 -14.08 13.00
C ILE A 73 -6.75 -13.87 11.64
N TYR A 74 -6.13 -12.72 11.41
CA TYR A 74 -5.59 -12.39 10.09
C TYR A 74 -4.17 -12.89 9.87
N SER A 75 -3.95 -13.33 8.64
CA SER A 75 -2.61 -13.43 8.07
C SER A 75 -1.94 -12.03 8.00
N PRO A 76 -0.61 -11.95 7.81
CA PRO A 76 0.06 -10.65 7.68
C PRO A 76 -0.53 -9.77 6.58
N MET A 77 -0.93 -10.39 5.45
CA MET A 77 -1.51 -9.70 4.31
C MET A 77 -2.89 -9.12 4.63
N GLU A 78 -3.78 -9.93 5.20
CA GLU A 78 -5.13 -9.49 5.63
C GLU A 78 -5.03 -8.40 6.71
N LEU A 79 -4.08 -8.55 7.65
CA LEU A 79 -3.84 -7.57 8.69
C LEU A 79 -3.38 -6.23 8.11
N ALA A 80 -2.38 -6.23 7.21
CA ALA A 80 -1.90 -5.03 6.55
C ALA A 80 -3.01 -4.30 5.79
N ASN A 81 -3.80 -5.01 4.98
CA ASN A 81 -4.90 -4.43 4.22
C ASN A 81 -6.00 -3.88 5.13
N SER A 82 -6.37 -4.59 6.20
CA SER A 82 -7.37 -4.12 7.17
C SER A 82 -6.92 -2.86 7.91
N ALA A 83 -5.62 -2.71 8.17
CA ALA A 83 -5.07 -1.61 8.95
C ALA A 83 -4.96 -0.29 8.18
N LYS A 84 -5.01 -0.31 6.84
CA LYS A 84 -4.96 0.89 5.96
C LYS A 84 -5.87 2.01 6.44
N ILE A 85 -7.15 1.70 6.64
CA ILE A 85 -8.14 2.69 7.06
C ILE A 85 -7.93 3.15 8.52
N LEU A 86 -7.43 2.27 9.39
CA LEU A 86 -7.17 2.59 10.79
C LEU A 86 -6.05 3.62 10.93
N PHE A 87 -4.95 3.44 10.18
CA PHE A 87 -3.86 4.40 10.13
C PHE A 87 -4.27 5.71 9.44
N ALA A 88 -5.03 5.64 8.35
CA ALA A 88 -5.57 6.82 7.69
C ALA A 88 -6.41 7.69 8.65
N GLU A 89 -7.33 7.06 9.38
CA GLU A 89 -8.15 7.75 10.39
C GLU A 89 -7.31 8.30 11.55
N TYR A 90 -6.32 7.53 12.03
CA TYR A 90 -5.40 7.99 13.07
C TYR A 90 -4.67 9.28 12.66
N PHE A 91 -4.11 9.34 11.45
CA PHE A 91 -3.43 10.53 10.97
C PHE A 91 -4.39 11.69 10.72
N LEU A 92 -5.55 11.44 10.09
CA LEU A 92 -6.55 12.48 9.86
C LEU A 92 -7.08 13.09 11.17
N ASN A 93 -7.07 12.36 12.29
CA ASN A 93 -7.46 12.92 13.59
C ASN A 93 -6.43 13.88 14.20
N LYS A 94 -5.20 13.95 13.68
CA LYS A 94 -4.19 14.95 14.09
C LYS A 94 -4.56 16.33 13.54
N LYS A 95 -4.37 17.39 14.31
CA LYS A 95 -4.84 18.75 13.95
C LYS A 95 -4.12 19.30 12.72
N GLU A 96 -2.83 19.01 12.61
CA GLU A 96 -1.90 19.49 11.60
C GLU A 96 -2.03 18.77 10.24
N VAL A 97 -2.59 17.56 10.22
CA VAL A 97 -2.82 16.76 9.00
C VAL A 97 -4.06 17.27 8.28
N GLU A 98 -3.92 17.65 7.01
CA GLU A 98 -5.05 18.07 6.17
C GLU A 98 -5.46 16.98 5.19
N GLN A 99 -4.54 16.08 4.86
CA GLN A 99 -4.81 14.94 4.00
C GLN A 99 -3.79 13.83 4.24
N VAL A 100 -4.19 12.63 3.89
CA VAL A 100 -3.34 11.45 3.91
C VAL A 100 -3.24 10.85 2.51
N ILE A 101 -2.06 10.35 2.16
CA ILE A 101 -1.82 9.55 0.97
C ILE A 101 -1.24 8.22 1.44
N PHE A 102 -1.84 7.13 0.97
CA PHE A 102 -1.36 5.78 1.22
C PHE A 102 -0.85 5.16 -0.08
N CYS A 103 0.29 4.46 0.03
CA CYS A 103 0.75 3.52 -0.99
C CYS A 103 1.13 2.18 -0.35
N ASP A 104 0.82 1.06 -1.03
CA ASP A 104 1.37 -0.25 -0.69
C ASP A 104 2.91 -0.23 -0.76
N SER A 105 3.58 -0.98 0.12
CA SER A 105 5.03 -0.93 0.27
C SER A 105 5.81 -1.41 -0.96
N ASP A 106 5.17 -2.16 -1.86
CA ASP A 106 5.74 -2.69 -3.10
C ASP A 106 5.58 -1.73 -4.30
N ILE A 107 5.51 -0.43 -4.02
CA ILE A 107 5.48 0.66 -5.01
C ILE A 107 6.83 1.39 -5.01
N LEU A 108 7.27 1.85 -6.19
CA LEU A 108 8.39 2.78 -6.32
C LEU A 108 7.99 4.00 -7.17
N PHE A 109 8.36 5.19 -6.72
CA PHE A 109 8.12 6.44 -7.44
C PHE A 109 9.24 6.73 -8.45
N PHE A 110 8.84 7.22 -9.61
CA PHE A 110 9.70 7.63 -10.72
C PHE A 110 9.47 9.09 -11.14
N ASN A 111 8.41 9.73 -10.62
CA ASN A 111 8.16 11.16 -10.77
C ASN A 111 7.21 11.66 -9.68
N ARG A 112 6.91 12.97 -9.70
CA ARG A 112 5.87 13.59 -8.88
C ARG A 112 4.49 13.07 -9.26
N LEU A 113 3.61 12.96 -8.27
CA LEU A 113 2.17 12.84 -8.52
C LEU A 113 1.67 14.07 -9.30
N PRO A 114 0.66 13.92 -10.17
CA PRO A 114 -0.03 15.06 -10.78
C PRO A 114 -0.54 16.02 -9.71
N GLU A 115 -0.42 17.33 -9.93
CA GLU A 115 -0.82 18.34 -8.94
C GLU A 115 -2.33 18.26 -8.63
N SER A 116 -3.14 17.80 -9.59
CA SER A 116 -4.56 17.53 -9.41
C SER A 116 -4.83 16.50 -8.30
N VAL A 117 -3.98 15.50 -8.14
CA VAL A 117 -4.12 14.46 -7.10
C VAL A 117 -3.85 15.06 -5.71
N ILE A 118 -2.89 15.96 -5.62
CA ILE A 118 -2.44 16.55 -4.36
C ILE A 118 -3.41 17.63 -3.88
N GLN A 119 -3.89 18.50 -4.79
CA GLN A 119 -4.67 19.68 -4.43
C GLN A 119 -6.19 19.44 -4.42
N ASN A 120 -6.68 18.60 -5.33
CA ASN A 120 -8.11 18.44 -5.57
C ASN A 120 -8.68 17.17 -4.93
N HIS A 121 -10.01 17.12 -4.88
CA HIS A 121 -10.84 15.98 -4.47
C HIS A 121 -10.64 15.50 -3.02
N ASP A 122 -11.72 15.00 -2.44
CA ASP A 122 -11.71 14.57 -1.05
C ASP A 122 -11.29 13.11 -0.89
N LEU A 123 -11.58 12.29 -1.89
CA LEU A 123 -11.28 10.86 -1.95
C LEU A 123 -10.78 10.55 -3.35
N ILE A 124 -9.57 10.00 -3.47
CA ILE A 124 -8.98 9.58 -4.74
C ILE A 124 -8.53 8.13 -4.65
N TYR A 125 -8.79 7.37 -5.71
CA TYR A 125 -8.40 5.98 -5.90
C TYR A 125 -8.13 5.74 -7.40
N THR A 126 -7.44 4.65 -7.71
CA THR A 126 -7.04 4.33 -9.09
C THR A 126 -7.69 3.02 -9.56
N PRO A 127 -8.16 2.94 -10.81
CA PRO A 127 -8.62 1.68 -11.39
C PRO A 127 -7.41 0.78 -11.70
N HIS A 128 -7.65 -0.52 -11.86
CA HIS A 128 -6.60 -1.41 -12.40
C HIS A 128 -6.20 -0.94 -13.81
N PHE A 129 -7.17 -0.63 -14.69
CA PHE A 129 -6.92 -0.11 -16.03
C PHE A 129 -8.04 0.84 -16.47
N THR A 130 -7.78 1.63 -17.52
CA THR A 130 -8.66 2.72 -17.97
C THR A 130 -9.32 2.47 -19.33
N SER A 131 -8.85 1.45 -20.05
CA SER A 131 -9.35 0.97 -21.33
C SER A 131 -9.56 -0.55 -21.28
N ALA A 132 -10.53 -1.02 -22.06
CA ALA A 132 -10.85 -2.43 -22.14
C ALA A 132 -9.68 -3.21 -22.77
N PRO A 133 -9.25 -4.35 -22.17
CA PRO A 133 -8.35 -5.28 -22.84
C PRO A 133 -8.94 -5.81 -24.16
N ASP A 134 -8.09 -6.28 -25.05
CA ASP A 134 -8.52 -6.96 -26.27
C ASP A 134 -9.35 -8.21 -25.93
N LEU A 135 -10.23 -8.63 -26.86
CA LEU A 135 -11.20 -9.72 -26.61
C LEU A 135 -10.54 -11.06 -26.23
N ASP A 136 -9.33 -11.32 -26.72
CA ASP A 136 -8.53 -12.50 -26.39
C ASP A 136 -7.84 -12.41 -25.01
N MET A 137 -7.83 -11.22 -24.40
CA MET A 137 -7.32 -10.95 -23.05
C MET A 137 -8.39 -11.00 -21.96
N LYS A 138 -9.56 -11.63 -22.22
CA LYS A 138 -10.70 -11.75 -21.29
C LYS A 138 -10.31 -12.15 -19.85
N ARG A 139 -9.25 -12.95 -19.67
CA ARG A 139 -8.77 -13.33 -18.34
C ARG A 139 -8.47 -12.11 -17.47
N GLN A 140 -7.95 -11.03 -18.03
CA GLN A 140 -7.59 -9.82 -17.31
C GLN A 140 -8.80 -9.12 -16.69
N GLU A 141 -9.90 -9.02 -17.43
CA GLU A 141 -11.17 -8.51 -16.91
C GLU A 141 -11.76 -9.42 -15.84
N LEU A 142 -11.71 -10.75 -16.02
CA LEU A 142 -12.21 -11.72 -15.04
C LEU A 142 -11.44 -11.68 -13.72
N GLU A 143 -10.12 -11.49 -13.75
CA GLU A 143 -9.31 -11.31 -12.55
C GLU A 143 -9.70 -10.02 -11.83
N VAL A 144 -9.90 -8.90 -12.56
CA VAL A 144 -10.36 -7.63 -11.99
C VAL A 144 -11.78 -7.72 -11.43
N LEU A 145 -12.69 -8.45 -12.05
CA LEU A 145 -14.03 -8.67 -11.50
C LEU A 145 -14.01 -9.47 -10.19
N ASN A 146 -13.06 -10.38 -10.02
CA ASN A 146 -12.88 -11.15 -8.78
C ASN A 146 -12.08 -10.40 -7.71
N ALA A 147 -11.20 -9.50 -8.12
CA ALA A 147 -10.31 -8.78 -7.23
C ALA A 147 -10.88 -7.42 -6.80
N GLY A 148 -11.62 -6.73 -7.67
CA GLY A 148 -12.07 -5.35 -7.51
C GLY A 148 -11.70 -4.50 -8.73
N MET A 149 -12.62 -3.63 -9.20
CA MET A 149 -12.40 -2.74 -10.34
C MET A 149 -11.29 -1.71 -10.08
N PHE A 150 -11.11 -1.39 -8.80
CA PHE A 150 -10.10 -0.46 -8.30
C PHE A 150 -9.01 -1.21 -7.54
N ASN A 151 -7.79 -0.70 -7.62
CA ASN A 151 -6.65 -1.28 -6.93
C ASN A 151 -6.48 -0.61 -5.55
N GLY A 152 -6.36 -1.42 -4.50
CA GLY A 152 -6.22 -0.94 -3.11
C GLY A 152 -4.81 -0.46 -2.74
N GLY A 153 -3.88 -0.42 -3.69
CA GLY A 153 -2.49 -0.04 -3.46
C GLY A 153 -2.22 1.45 -3.40
N PHE A 154 -3.21 2.28 -3.76
CA PHE A 154 -3.14 3.73 -3.61
C PHE A 154 -4.49 4.30 -3.21
N PHE A 155 -4.49 5.20 -2.23
CA PHE A 155 -5.60 6.13 -2.03
C PHE A 155 -5.13 7.44 -1.44
N LYS A 156 -5.95 8.48 -1.63
CA LYS A 156 -5.80 9.76 -0.96
C LYS A 156 -7.11 10.17 -0.30
N LEU A 157 -7.03 10.62 0.95
CA LEU A 157 -8.15 11.16 1.70
C LEU A 157 -7.81 12.57 2.19
N LYS A 158 -8.61 13.55 1.82
CA LYS A 158 -8.57 14.90 2.42
C LYS A 158 -9.44 14.92 3.67
N LYS A 159 -9.02 15.64 4.70
CA LYS A 159 -9.83 15.90 5.88
C LYS A 159 -11.06 16.72 5.47
N SER A 160 -12.18 16.03 5.29
CA SER A 160 -13.46 16.60 4.89
C SER A 160 -14.64 15.80 5.45
N GLU A 161 -15.85 16.33 5.28
CA GLU A 161 -17.07 15.59 5.60
C GLU A 161 -17.19 14.30 4.78
N GLU A 162 -16.81 14.33 3.50
CA GLU A 162 -16.94 13.16 2.61
C GLU A 162 -15.96 12.05 3.03
N ALA A 163 -14.69 12.39 3.31
CA ALA A 163 -13.75 11.41 3.83
C ALA A 163 -14.19 10.84 5.19
N THR A 164 -14.78 11.67 6.05
CA THR A 164 -15.35 11.21 7.32
C THR A 164 -16.50 10.22 7.12
N LYS A 165 -17.40 10.48 6.16
CA LYS A 165 -18.47 9.54 5.80
C LYS A 165 -17.90 8.24 5.23
N PHE A 166 -16.90 8.35 4.35
CA PHE A 166 -16.21 7.19 3.78
C PHE A 166 -15.62 6.31 4.87
N ILE A 167 -14.82 6.86 5.79
CA ILE A 167 -14.20 6.09 6.90
C ILE A 167 -15.27 5.42 7.76
N LYS A 168 -16.32 6.16 8.16
CA LYS A 168 -17.43 5.64 8.97
C LYS A 168 -18.22 4.51 8.29
N TRP A 169 -18.29 4.52 6.97
CA TRP A 169 -18.90 3.45 6.19
C TRP A 169 -17.95 2.27 5.99
N PHE A 170 -16.70 2.55 5.62
CA PHE A 170 -15.71 1.57 5.18
C PHE A 170 -15.15 0.76 6.36
N ARG A 171 -14.69 1.42 7.43
CA ARG A 171 -14.06 0.77 8.59
C ARG A 171 -14.88 -0.38 9.19
N PRO A 172 -16.16 -0.20 9.57
CA PRO A 172 -16.93 -1.29 10.20
C PRO A 172 -17.28 -2.45 9.25
N ARG A 173 -17.11 -2.27 7.93
CA ARG A 173 -17.38 -3.31 6.92
C ARG A 173 -16.10 -4.03 6.50
N CYS A 174 -15.08 -3.27 6.16
CA CYS A 174 -13.81 -3.78 5.69
C CYS A 174 -13.00 -4.42 6.83
N VAL A 175 -12.79 -3.72 7.95
CA VAL A 175 -11.83 -4.17 8.97
C VAL A 175 -12.17 -5.55 9.56
N PRO A 176 -13.44 -5.91 9.83
CA PRO A 176 -13.80 -7.25 10.30
C PRO A 176 -13.86 -8.33 9.20
N SER A 177 -13.90 -7.94 7.92
CA SER A 177 -14.09 -8.83 6.77
C SER A 177 -13.03 -8.63 5.68
N CYS A 178 -11.81 -8.23 6.06
CA CYS A 178 -10.69 -7.99 5.15
C CYS A 178 -9.93 -9.29 4.86
N ILE A 179 -10.63 -10.25 4.25
CA ILE A 179 -10.11 -11.60 3.97
C ILE A 179 -10.02 -11.88 2.48
N SER A 180 -9.26 -12.90 2.11
CA SER A 180 -9.25 -13.43 0.74
C SER A 180 -10.20 -14.63 0.62
N ASP A 181 -11.45 -14.37 0.23
CA ASP A 181 -12.45 -15.40 -0.07
C ASP A 181 -13.33 -14.97 -1.26
N ARG A 182 -12.75 -15.12 -2.46
CA ARG A 182 -13.34 -14.64 -3.72
C ARG A 182 -14.70 -15.30 -4.00
N CYS A 183 -14.87 -16.58 -3.65
CA CYS A 183 -16.12 -17.31 -3.86
C CYS A 183 -17.31 -16.72 -3.10
N ASN A 184 -17.05 -16.11 -1.94
CA ASN A 184 -18.06 -15.47 -1.11
C ASN A 184 -18.06 -13.94 -1.25
N GLY A 185 -17.37 -13.39 -2.27
CA GLY A 185 -17.36 -11.96 -2.53
C GLY A 185 -16.48 -11.16 -1.57
N TYR A 186 -15.40 -11.75 -1.06
CA TYR A 186 -14.39 -11.06 -0.26
C TYR A 186 -13.04 -11.05 -0.97
N TYR A 187 -12.47 -9.87 -1.13
CA TYR A 187 -11.07 -9.75 -1.53
C TYR A 187 -10.46 -8.49 -0.91
N TYR A 188 -9.98 -8.68 0.31
CA TYR A 188 -9.34 -7.66 1.14
C TYR A 188 -10.19 -6.36 1.22
N ASP A 189 -9.51 -5.22 1.29
CA ASP A 189 -10.08 -3.89 1.31
C ASP A 189 -10.55 -3.44 -0.09
N GLN A 190 -9.83 -3.83 -1.14
CA GLN A 190 -10.06 -3.25 -2.46
C GLN A 190 -11.41 -3.61 -3.09
N LEU A 191 -11.99 -4.80 -2.82
CA LEU A 191 -13.26 -5.18 -3.42
C LEU A 191 -14.42 -4.27 -2.96
N TRP A 192 -14.35 -3.78 -1.73
CA TRP A 192 -15.31 -2.81 -1.19
C TRP A 192 -15.29 -1.47 -1.94
N ILE A 193 -14.15 -1.10 -2.53
CA ILE A 193 -13.99 0.16 -3.26
C ILE A 193 -14.88 0.21 -4.52
N ASN A 194 -15.35 -0.93 -5.02
CA ASN A 194 -16.35 -0.97 -6.11
C ASN A 194 -17.62 -0.16 -5.80
N PHE A 195 -17.98 -0.02 -4.52
CA PHE A 195 -19.14 0.76 -4.11
C PHE A 195 -18.85 2.27 -3.98
N VAL A 196 -17.59 2.68 -3.98
CA VAL A 196 -17.22 4.08 -3.73
C VAL A 196 -17.87 5.04 -4.72
N PRO A 197 -17.80 4.83 -6.05
CA PRO A 197 -18.47 5.70 -7.02
C PRO A 197 -19.99 5.80 -6.84
N LEU A 198 -20.60 4.80 -6.19
CA LEU A 198 -22.05 4.74 -5.98
C LEU A 198 -22.50 5.49 -4.73
N TYR A 199 -21.65 5.54 -3.70
CA TYR A 199 -22.01 6.06 -2.38
C TYR A 199 -21.42 7.44 -2.07
N PHE A 200 -20.31 7.82 -2.74
CA PHE A 200 -19.57 9.04 -2.45
C PHE A 200 -19.44 9.89 -3.71
N LYS A 201 -20.24 10.95 -3.78
CA LYS A 201 -20.38 11.78 -4.98
C LYS A 201 -19.10 12.57 -5.33
N ASP A 202 -18.30 12.89 -4.32
CA ASP A 202 -17.09 13.71 -4.47
C ASP A 202 -15.82 12.83 -4.57
N ALA A 203 -16.02 11.51 -4.72
CA ALA A 203 -14.96 10.54 -4.93
C ALA A 203 -14.47 10.57 -6.38
N HIS A 204 -13.16 10.74 -6.56
CA HIS A 204 -12.53 10.88 -7.85
C HIS A 204 -11.80 9.59 -8.25
N ILE A 205 -12.11 9.10 -9.45
CA ILE A 205 -11.37 8.02 -10.10
C ILE A 205 -10.20 8.66 -10.85
N GLU A 206 -8.99 8.52 -10.33
CA GLU A 206 -7.79 8.99 -11.01
C GLU A 206 -7.46 8.08 -12.20
N ARG A 207 -7.36 8.68 -13.38
CA ARG A 207 -7.19 7.99 -14.67
C ARG A 207 -5.85 8.30 -15.34
N ASP A 208 -4.99 9.10 -14.71
CA ASP A 208 -3.65 9.38 -15.19
C ASP A 208 -2.87 8.06 -15.38
N GLN A 209 -2.41 7.82 -16.62
CA GLN A 209 -1.73 6.57 -16.99
C GLN A 209 -0.33 6.45 -16.39
N GLY A 210 0.26 7.57 -15.95
CA GLY A 210 1.51 7.62 -15.19
C GLY A 210 1.35 7.14 -13.74
N MET A 211 0.13 7.01 -13.23
CA MET A 211 -0.13 6.48 -11.90
C MET A 211 -0.58 5.04 -11.93
N ASN A 212 -0.13 4.28 -10.93
CA ASN A 212 -0.51 2.88 -10.73
C ASN A 212 -0.30 1.99 -11.96
N MET A 213 0.82 2.20 -12.67
CA MET A 213 1.24 1.30 -13.73
C MET A 213 1.74 -0.01 -13.11
N ALA A 214 1.33 -1.15 -13.64
CA ALA A 214 1.66 -2.47 -13.12
C ALA A 214 1.40 -3.56 -14.16
N TYR A 215 1.62 -4.83 -13.79
CA TYR A 215 1.41 -5.96 -14.69
C TYR A 215 -0.02 -6.04 -15.29
N TRP A 216 -1.03 -5.54 -14.58
CA TRP A 216 -2.44 -5.62 -14.98
C TRP A 216 -2.89 -4.51 -15.94
N ASN A 217 -2.03 -3.57 -16.33
CA ASN A 217 -2.36 -2.54 -17.34
C ASN A 217 -1.33 -2.46 -18.46
N LEU A 218 -0.50 -3.49 -18.60
CA LEU A 218 0.48 -3.58 -19.67
C LEU A 218 -0.15 -3.76 -21.08
N HIS A 219 -1.44 -4.06 -21.21
CA HIS A 219 -2.12 -4.02 -22.51
C HIS A 219 -2.30 -2.58 -23.03
N GLU A 220 -2.46 -1.61 -22.12
CA GLU A 220 -2.76 -0.21 -22.46
C GLU A 220 -1.61 0.75 -22.18
N ARG A 221 -0.52 0.30 -21.52
CA ARG A 221 0.60 1.14 -21.08
C ARG A 221 1.94 0.58 -21.54
N VAL A 222 2.62 1.35 -22.39
CA VAL A 222 3.99 1.10 -22.86
C VAL A 222 4.91 2.16 -22.26
N ILE A 223 6.10 1.75 -21.82
CA ILE A 223 7.07 2.69 -21.25
C ILE A 223 8.17 3.03 -22.28
N SER A 224 8.58 4.28 -22.26
CA SER A 224 9.73 4.80 -23.00
C SER A 224 10.60 5.63 -22.05
N GLU A 225 11.84 5.91 -22.43
CA GLU A 225 12.73 6.78 -21.66
C GLU A 225 13.06 8.02 -22.49
N LYS A 226 12.88 9.20 -21.89
CA LYS A 226 13.20 10.50 -22.49
C LYS A 226 13.73 11.43 -21.40
N ASP A 227 14.87 12.07 -21.65
CA ASP A 227 15.47 13.05 -20.72
C ASP A 227 15.65 12.50 -19.27
N ASN A 228 16.07 11.23 -19.15
CA ASN A 228 16.18 10.47 -17.90
C ASN A 228 14.86 10.32 -17.11
N GLN A 229 13.72 10.41 -17.79
CA GLN A 229 12.40 10.17 -17.23
C GLN A 229 11.71 9.02 -17.96
N PHE A 230 10.99 8.20 -17.21
CA PHE A 230 10.10 7.20 -17.76
C PHE A 230 8.79 7.85 -18.21
N ILE A 231 8.44 7.67 -19.48
CA ILE A 231 7.25 8.25 -20.11
C ILE A 231 6.32 7.12 -20.56
N VAL A 232 5.10 7.10 -20.03
CA VAL A 232 4.01 6.21 -20.40
C VAL A 232 3.35 6.72 -21.68
N ASN A 233 3.23 5.83 -22.67
CA ASN A 233 2.57 6.09 -23.95
C ASN A 233 3.07 7.38 -24.64
N GLU A 234 4.38 7.64 -24.53
CA GLU A 234 5.08 8.81 -25.11
C GLU A 234 4.58 10.20 -24.64
N ALA A 235 3.63 10.26 -23.71
CA ALA A 235 2.96 11.49 -23.33
C ALA A 235 3.02 11.82 -21.84
N THR A 236 2.91 10.82 -20.96
CA THR A 236 2.68 11.05 -19.53
C THR A 236 3.87 10.56 -18.70
N PRO A 237 4.49 11.40 -17.86
CA PRO A 237 5.54 10.92 -16.97
C PRO A 237 5.04 9.86 -15.99
N LEU A 238 5.80 8.78 -15.81
CA LEU A 238 5.49 7.73 -14.85
C LEU A 238 5.67 8.27 -13.42
N SER A 239 4.57 8.49 -12.70
CA SER A 239 4.59 8.83 -11.28
C SER A 239 5.10 7.66 -10.45
N PHE A 240 4.48 6.49 -10.56
CA PHE A 240 4.91 5.29 -9.84
C PHE A 240 4.50 4.00 -10.55
N PHE A 241 5.30 2.95 -10.30
CA PHE A 241 5.00 1.58 -10.72
C PHE A 241 4.71 0.72 -9.49
N HIS A 242 3.71 -0.15 -9.59
CA HIS A 242 3.33 -1.10 -8.54
C HIS A 242 3.86 -2.49 -8.87
N PHE A 243 4.87 -2.94 -8.13
CA PHE A 243 5.60 -4.20 -8.34
C PHE A 243 4.89 -5.41 -7.69
N SER A 244 3.56 -5.44 -7.77
CA SER A 244 2.76 -6.46 -7.10
C SER A 244 3.07 -7.87 -7.62
N GLY A 245 3.55 -8.73 -6.73
CA GLY A 245 3.91 -10.11 -7.04
C GLY A 245 5.24 -10.28 -7.79
N TRP A 246 6.08 -9.24 -7.86
CA TRP A 246 7.46 -9.33 -8.34
C TRP A 246 8.34 -10.16 -7.37
N ASP A 247 9.34 -10.87 -7.90
CA ASP A 247 10.25 -11.72 -7.13
C ASP A 247 11.68 -11.16 -7.14
N TYR A 248 12.20 -10.86 -5.96
CA TYR A 248 13.56 -10.38 -5.78
C TYR A 248 14.63 -11.37 -6.27
N ASN A 249 14.38 -12.68 -6.11
CA ASN A 249 15.37 -13.70 -6.48
C ASN A 249 15.34 -14.05 -7.98
N ASP A 250 14.30 -13.61 -8.69
CA ASP A 250 14.20 -13.67 -10.15
C ASP A 250 13.82 -12.29 -10.67
N PRO A 251 14.76 -11.32 -10.68
CA PRO A 251 14.46 -9.93 -10.99
C PRO A 251 14.03 -9.72 -12.45
N SER A 252 14.12 -10.76 -13.29
CA SER A 252 13.72 -10.72 -14.69
C SER A 252 12.21 -10.83 -14.87
N VAL A 253 11.48 -11.50 -13.96
CA VAL A 253 10.03 -11.68 -14.11
C VAL A 253 9.28 -10.39 -13.76
N ILE A 254 8.20 -10.10 -14.49
CA ILE A 254 7.37 -8.91 -14.25
C ILE A 254 6.55 -9.08 -12.96
N SER A 255 5.86 -10.21 -12.85
CA SER A 255 5.06 -10.61 -11.70
C SER A 255 4.66 -12.07 -11.87
N LYS A 256 4.53 -12.81 -10.76
CA LYS A 256 3.96 -14.17 -10.77
C LYS A 256 2.52 -14.24 -11.29
N TRP A 257 1.82 -13.09 -11.37
CA TRP A 257 0.45 -12.97 -11.88
C TRP A 257 0.36 -12.41 -13.29
N SER A 258 1.49 -12.01 -13.88
CA SER A 258 1.53 -11.34 -15.19
C SER A 258 1.11 -12.29 -16.31
N LEU A 259 0.27 -11.80 -17.23
CA LEU A 259 0.03 -12.44 -18.54
C LEU A 259 1.10 -12.07 -19.57
N PHE A 260 1.87 -11.03 -19.27
CA PHE A 260 3.00 -10.56 -20.07
C PHE A 260 4.30 -11.17 -19.57
N ASN A 261 5.26 -11.36 -20.48
CA ASN A 261 6.58 -11.87 -20.16
C ASN A 261 7.66 -10.86 -20.57
N PRO A 262 8.88 -10.98 -20.04
CA PRO A 262 9.95 -10.02 -20.32
C PRO A 262 10.34 -9.92 -21.80
N GLY A 263 10.13 -11.00 -22.57
CA GLY A 263 10.39 -11.02 -24.01
C GLY A 263 9.38 -10.21 -24.83
N THR A 264 8.11 -10.16 -24.39
CA THR A 264 7.07 -9.33 -25.04
C THR A 264 7.02 -7.91 -24.51
N ARG A 265 7.56 -7.67 -23.31
CA ARG A 265 7.60 -6.36 -22.65
C ARG A 265 9.02 -6.00 -22.19
N PRO A 266 10.00 -5.91 -23.11
CA PRO A 266 11.38 -5.56 -22.77
C PRO A 266 11.52 -4.15 -22.20
N ASP A 267 10.56 -3.28 -22.52
CA ASP A 267 10.48 -1.92 -22.01
C ASP A 267 10.33 -1.84 -20.49
N ILE A 268 9.84 -2.90 -19.83
CA ILE A 268 9.68 -2.93 -18.36
C ILE A 268 11.00 -3.22 -17.63
N ALA A 269 12.00 -3.82 -18.30
CA ALA A 269 13.24 -4.26 -17.66
C ALA A 269 13.99 -3.15 -16.88
N PRO A 270 14.10 -1.90 -17.37
CA PRO A 270 14.71 -0.81 -16.61
C PRO A 270 13.99 -0.52 -15.27
N LEU A 271 12.66 -0.61 -15.23
CA LEU A 271 11.88 -0.39 -13.99
C LEU A 271 12.17 -1.50 -12.96
N LEU A 272 12.24 -2.75 -13.41
CA LEU A 272 12.57 -3.89 -12.53
C LEU A 272 13.99 -3.76 -11.97
N ALA A 273 14.96 -3.36 -12.80
CA ALA A 273 16.33 -3.12 -12.37
C ALA A 273 16.42 -2.03 -11.29
N ARG A 274 15.73 -0.90 -11.49
CA ARG A 274 15.67 0.20 -10.50
C ARG A 274 15.07 -0.25 -9.17
N TYR A 275 14.02 -1.05 -9.21
CA TYR A 275 13.38 -1.58 -8.01
C TYR A 275 14.28 -2.56 -7.26
N HIS A 276 14.96 -3.45 -8.00
CA HIS A 276 15.93 -4.37 -7.41
C HIS A 276 17.08 -3.63 -6.72
N GLU A 277 17.66 -2.62 -7.37
CA GLU A 277 18.71 -1.76 -6.81
C GLU A 277 18.24 -1.06 -5.52
N ALA A 278 17.00 -0.55 -5.50
CA ALA A 278 16.43 0.11 -4.32
C ALA A 278 16.31 -0.84 -3.13
N LEU A 279 15.86 -2.08 -3.37
CA LEU A 279 15.74 -3.12 -2.34
C LEU A 279 17.10 -3.61 -1.84
N GLN A 280 18.08 -3.78 -2.73
CA GLN A 280 19.46 -4.10 -2.37
C GLN A 280 20.06 -3.03 -1.45
N LYS A 281 19.89 -1.74 -1.81
CA LYS A 281 20.36 -0.61 -1.02
C LYS A 281 19.73 -0.56 0.38
N ASN A 282 18.50 -1.04 0.51
CA ASN A 282 17.77 -1.11 1.78
C ASN A 282 17.84 -2.50 2.44
N GLU A 283 18.91 -3.26 2.13
CA GLU A 283 19.31 -4.49 2.83
C GLU A 283 18.25 -5.60 2.81
N TYR A 284 17.54 -5.78 1.69
CA TYR A 284 16.46 -6.76 1.55
C TYR A 284 16.73 -8.13 2.19
N GLU A 285 17.89 -8.73 1.92
CA GLU A 285 18.25 -10.07 2.39
C GLU A 285 18.32 -10.18 3.92
N ALA A 286 18.65 -9.08 4.61
CA ALA A 286 18.75 -9.03 6.06
C ALA A 286 17.36 -9.08 6.74
N TYR A 287 16.31 -8.62 6.06
CA TYR A 287 14.97 -8.48 6.64
C TYR A 287 13.99 -9.54 6.18
N ILE A 288 14.09 -10.03 4.94
CA ILE A 288 13.02 -10.86 4.35
C ILE A 288 12.68 -12.13 5.15
N LYS A 289 13.66 -12.65 5.91
CA LYS A 289 13.51 -13.84 6.77
C LYS A 289 13.10 -13.53 8.21
N LEU A 290 12.98 -12.25 8.59
CA LEU A 290 12.59 -11.88 9.94
C LEU A 290 11.14 -12.30 10.22
N PRO A 291 10.84 -12.83 11.41
CA PRO A 291 9.49 -13.24 11.75
C PRO A 291 8.59 -12.02 11.98
N ASN A 292 7.31 -12.15 11.67
CA ASN A 292 6.30 -11.20 12.15
C ASN A 292 5.82 -11.61 13.54
N TYR A 293 5.87 -10.69 14.49
CA TYR A 293 5.54 -10.90 15.89
C TYR A 293 4.06 -11.27 16.09
N TYR A 294 3.14 -10.56 15.43
CA TYR A 294 1.70 -10.81 15.58
C TYR A 294 1.26 -12.17 15.02
N THR A 295 1.91 -12.64 13.96
CA THR A 295 1.54 -13.88 13.27
C THR A 295 2.43 -15.08 13.59
N ALA A 296 3.58 -14.91 14.25
CA ALA A 296 4.50 -15.99 14.64
C ALA A 296 3.81 -17.13 15.40
N ARG A 297 3.94 -18.36 14.89
CA ARG A 297 3.12 -19.58 15.16
C ARG A 297 2.97 -20.08 16.61
N ASN A 298 3.46 -19.39 17.62
CA ASN A 298 3.40 -19.88 19.00
C ASN A 298 2.28 -19.19 19.80
N ASP A 299 1.06 -19.74 19.73
CA ASP A 299 -0.15 -19.19 20.39
C ASP A 299 0.01 -18.92 21.88
N SER A 300 0.82 -19.73 22.58
CA SER A 300 1.11 -19.55 24.00
C SER A 300 1.95 -18.28 24.26
N GLN A 301 2.96 -18.03 23.41
CA GLN A 301 3.81 -16.84 23.47
C GLN A 301 3.04 -15.61 23.00
N LYS A 302 2.19 -15.71 21.96
CA LYS A 302 1.28 -14.64 21.55
C LYS A 302 0.38 -14.19 22.70
N LYS A 303 -0.33 -15.13 23.35
CA LYS A 303 -1.21 -14.80 24.50
C LYS A 303 -0.46 -14.11 25.63
N SER A 304 0.73 -14.60 25.97
CA SER A 304 1.58 -14.00 27.02
C SER A 304 2.07 -12.60 26.63
N PHE A 305 2.49 -12.42 25.37
CA PHE A 305 2.89 -11.12 24.84
C PHE A 305 1.73 -10.12 24.84
N PHE A 306 0.59 -10.45 24.24
CA PHE A 306 -0.55 -9.54 24.20
C PHE A 306 -1.02 -9.19 25.61
N LYS A 307 -0.96 -10.14 26.56
CA LYS A 307 -1.21 -9.85 27.98
C LYS A 307 -0.21 -8.84 28.55
N LYS A 308 1.10 -9.01 28.31
CA LYS A 308 2.16 -8.08 28.77
C LYS A 308 2.05 -6.71 28.10
N LEU A 309 1.86 -6.68 26.77
CA LEU A 309 1.67 -5.47 25.99
C LEU A 309 0.48 -4.68 26.53
N LYS A 310 -0.64 -5.36 26.82
CA LYS A 310 -1.81 -4.72 27.41
C LYS A 310 -1.58 -4.19 28.82
N GLN A 311 -0.90 -4.97 29.67
CA GLN A 311 -0.52 -4.51 31.00
C GLN A 311 0.37 -3.27 30.97
N LYS A 312 1.26 -3.17 29.97
CA LYS A 312 2.18 -2.03 29.81
C LYS A 312 1.48 -0.80 29.24
N LEU A 313 0.61 -0.97 28.25
CA LEU A 313 0.09 0.12 27.44
C LEU A 313 -1.33 0.57 27.80
N PHE A 314 -2.21 -0.34 28.22
CA PHE A 314 -3.63 -0.03 28.44
C PHE A 314 -4.04 0.08 29.92
N LYS A 315 -3.14 -0.14 30.88
CA LYS A 315 -3.42 0.06 32.33
C LYS A 315 -3.32 1.51 32.82
N LYS A 316 -3.04 2.49 31.96
CA LYS A 316 -2.86 3.91 32.35
C LYS A 316 -4.08 4.81 32.09
N LYS A 317 -5.26 4.26 31.80
CA LYS A 317 -6.51 5.02 31.71
C LYS A 317 -7.50 4.55 32.78
N HIS A 318 -7.27 4.95 34.03
CA HIS A 318 -8.31 5.06 35.05
C HIS A 318 -8.12 6.38 35.77
#